data_AF-A0A6N6SE70-F1
#
_entry.id   AF-A0A6N6SE70-F1
#
_cell.length_a   1.000
_cell.length_b   1.000
_cell.length_c   1.000
_cell.angle_alpha   90.00
_cell.angle_beta   90.00
_cell.angle_gamma   90.00
#
_symmetry.space_group_name_H-M   'P 1'
#
loop_
_entity.id
_entity.type
_entity.pdbx_description
1 polymer ?
#
loop_
_entity_poly.entity_id
_entity_poly.type
_entity_poly.pdbx_seq_one_letter_code
_entity_poly.pdbx_strand_id
1 'polypeptide(L)'
;MASVLGSIGRRIERFASRRIAVRVVVLLVAALALGGWSFGAIVRERALGRDQFGRLGDLAYGLAALPSEAVRAFRMMMQDDLAGMATEHSDRFPGRAGWTFFDVWRESGLDGYLLFSRHDGDVGHHVFELVDLKAGETVHRIDIDAERLFADAPSSSGRSVSSWLNPRRFQAVHPVPLENGDLLVKSQESPMVRMTPCGDPVWILDDEFYHHTTEPGPDGNFWTSGFVRPQQVPGLAPSFYDPSIVEFSAEG
;
A
#
# COMPACT_ATOMS: atom_id res chain seq x y z
N MET A 1 -28.24 12.06 -30.09
CA MET A 1 -27.44 10.94 -29.54
C MET A 1 -28.28 9.73 -29.08
N ALA A 2 -29.51 9.91 -28.56
CA ALA A 2 -30.36 8.80 -28.11
C ALA A 2 -30.77 7.78 -29.19
N SER A 3 -30.93 8.17 -30.47
CA SER A 3 -31.37 7.25 -31.54
C SER A 3 -30.26 6.32 -32.07
N VAL A 4 -28.99 6.71 -31.94
CA VAL A 4 -27.83 5.92 -32.39
C VAL A 4 -27.55 4.76 -31.42
N LEU A 5 -27.59 5.04 -30.12
CA LEU A 5 -27.45 4.02 -29.07
C LEU A 5 -28.59 2.98 -29.11
N GLY A 6 -29.83 3.42 -29.35
CA GLY A 6 -30.97 2.51 -29.52
C GLY A 6 -30.93 1.67 -30.81
N SER A 7 -30.22 2.13 -31.85
CA SER A 7 -29.98 1.35 -33.08
C SER A 7 -28.95 0.25 -32.86
N ILE A 8 -27.86 0.55 -32.13
CA ILE A 8 -26.80 -0.39 -31.80
C ILE A 8 -27.33 -1.49 -30.85
N GLY A 9 -28.07 -1.12 -29.80
CA GLY A 9 -28.68 -2.09 -28.87
C GLY A 9 -29.57 -3.12 -29.56
N ARG A 10 -30.47 -2.67 -30.47
CA ARG A 10 -31.35 -3.55 -31.25
C ARG A 10 -30.63 -4.43 -32.27
N ARG A 11 -29.39 -4.09 -32.65
CA ARG A 11 -28.55 -4.95 -33.51
C ARG A 11 -27.85 -6.02 -32.69
N ILE A 12 -27.36 -5.67 -31.50
CA ILE A 12 -26.75 -6.62 -30.56
C ILE A 12 -27.79 -7.64 -30.08
N GLU A 13 -28.98 -7.20 -29.68
CA GLU A 13 -30.07 -8.07 -29.24
C GLU A 13 -30.54 -9.06 -30.31
N ARG A 14 -30.66 -8.60 -31.57
CA ARG A 14 -30.95 -9.47 -32.73
C ARG A 14 -29.82 -10.42 -33.08
N PHE A 15 -28.57 -10.07 -32.78
CA PHE A 15 -27.43 -10.96 -32.99
C PHE A 15 -27.37 -12.03 -31.90
N ALA A 16 -27.56 -11.64 -30.63
CA ALA A 16 -27.56 -12.53 -29.47
C ALA A 16 -28.75 -13.53 -29.49
N SER A 17 -29.89 -13.13 -30.05
CA SER A 17 -31.08 -13.99 -30.19
C SER A 17 -31.07 -14.89 -31.44
N ARG A 18 -30.00 -14.88 -32.25
CA ARG A 18 -29.89 -15.81 -33.38
C ARG A 18 -29.84 -17.24 -32.86
N ARG A 19 -30.63 -18.12 -33.47
CA ARG A 19 -30.57 -19.55 -33.20
C ARG A 19 -29.23 -20.09 -33.70
N ILE A 20 -28.28 -20.27 -32.78
CA ILE A 20 -27.01 -20.92 -33.05
C ILE A 20 -27.25 -22.43 -32.97
N ALA A 21 -26.77 -23.19 -33.96
CA ALA A 21 -26.86 -24.63 -33.90
C ALA A 21 -26.07 -25.16 -32.68
N VAL A 22 -26.65 -26.05 -31.89
CA VAL A 22 -26.01 -26.62 -30.69
C VAL A 22 -24.61 -27.19 -30.99
N ARG A 23 -24.42 -27.76 -32.19
CA ARG A 23 -23.11 -28.27 -32.65
C ARG A 23 -22.03 -27.18 -32.70
N VAL A 24 -22.39 -25.96 -33.09
CA VAL A 24 -21.46 -24.82 -33.12
C VAL A 24 -21.06 -24.43 -31.70
N VAL A 25 -22.02 -24.41 -30.76
CA VAL A 25 -21.72 -24.12 -29.34
C VAL A 25 -20.79 -25.18 -28.75
N VAL A 26 -21.07 -26.47 -28.99
CA VAL A 26 -20.22 -27.57 -28.52
C VAL A 26 -18.80 -27.48 -29.11
N LEU A 27 -18.67 -27.19 -30.40
CA LEU A 27 -17.38 -27.01 -31.06
C LEU A 27 -16.61 -25.80 -30.52
N LEU A 28 -17.30 -24.69 -30.23
CA LEU A 28 -16.70 -23.51 -29.63
C LEU A 28 -16.19 -23.79 -28.22
N VAL A 29 -16.98 -24.47 -27.38
CA VAL A 29 -16.56 -24.86 -26.03
C VAL A 29 -15.34 -25.80 -26.08
N ALA A 30 -15.36 -26.80 -26.97
CA ALA A 30 -14.22 -27.70 -27.16
C ALA A 30 -12.96 -26.95 -27.64
N ALA A 31 -13.11 -26.02 -28.60
CA ALA A 31 -12.01 -25.19 -29.08
C ALA A 31 -11.44 -24.28 -27.98
N LEU A 32 -12.28 -23.71 -27.13
CA LEU A 32 -11.86 -22.89 -25.99
C LEU A 32 -11.12 -23.74 -24.94
N ALA A 33 -11.61 -24.94 -24.63
CA ALA A 33 -10.96 -25.83 -23.68
C ALA A 33 -9.57 -26.27 -24.18
N LEU A 34 -9.47 -26.67 -25.46
CA LEU A 34 -8.19 -27.04 -26.09
C LEU A 34 -7.24 -25.84 -26.20
N GLY A 35 -7.77 -24.66 -26.55
CA GLY A 35 -7.01 -23.42 -26.62
C GLY A 35 -6.45 -23.03 -25.25
N GLY A 36 -7.28 -23.09 -24.20
CA GLY A 36 -6.87 -22.81 -22.82
C GLY A 36 -5.80 -23.78 -22.32
N TRP A 37 -5.97 -25.08 -22.58
CA TRP A 37 -4.97 -26.09 -22.22
C TRP A 37 -3.63 -25.85 -22.94
N SER A 38 -3.68 -25.59 -24.25
CA SER A 38 -2.49 -25.32 -25.07
C SER A 38 -1.79 -24.04 -24.63
N PHE A 39 -2.55 -22.98 -24.34
CA PHE A 39 -2.03 -21.73 -23.81
C PHE A 39 -1.32 -21.94 -22.47
N GLY A 40 -1.97 -22.64 -21.53
CA GLY A 40 -1.37 -22.97 -20.23
C GLY A 40 -0.09 -23.80 -20.35
N ALA A 41 -0.04 -24.75 -21.30
CA ALA A 41 1.17 -25.54 -21.56
C ALA A 41 2.33 -24.68 -22.07
N ILE A 42 2.07 -23.75 -23.00
CA ILE A 42 3.06 -22.82 -23.55
C ILE A 42 3.59 -21.88 -22.45
N VAL A 43 2.69 -21.30 -21.65
CA VAL A 43 3.06 -20.42 -20.52
C VAL A 43 3.92 -21.17 -19.50
N ARG A 44 3.52 -22.39 -19.13
CA ARG A 44 4.28 -23.22 -18.18
C ARG A 44 5.67 -23.57 -18.69
N GLU A 45 5.80 -23.91 -19.97
CA GLU A 45 7.08 -24.24 -20.58
C GLU A 45 8.06 -23.06 -20.51
N ARG A 46 7.58 -21.87 -20.89
CA ARG A 46 8.37 -20.63 -20.82
C ARG A 46 8.70 -20.24 -19.37
N ALA A 47 7.77 -20.42 -18.43
CA ALA A 47 7.96 -20.17 -17.00
C ALA A 47 9.00 -21.10 -16.36
N LEU A 48 9.17 -22.32 -16.90
CA LEU A 48 10.20 -23.27 -16.49
C LEU A 48 11.57 -22.98 -17.13
N GLY A 49 11.74 -21.84 -17.81
CA GLY A 49 12.99 -21.41 -18.41
C GLY A 49 13.36 -22.15 -19.71
N ARG A 50 12.39 -22.83 -20.33
CA ARG A 50 12.57 -23.51 -21.61
C ARG A 50 12.06 -22.62 -22.76
N ASP A 51 12.55 -22.83 -23.98
CA ASP A 51 12.29 -21.96 -25.15
C ASP A 51 11.73 -22.72 -26.37
N GLN A 52 10.99 -23.81 -26.14
CA GLN A 52 10.47 -24.66 -27.21
C GLN A 52 9.48 -23.93 -28.13
N PHE A 53 8.79 -22.90 -27.62
CA PHE A 53 7.79 -22.13 -28.36
C PHE A 53 8.27 -20.73 -28.81
N GLY A 54 9.52 -20.35 -28.50
CA GLY A 54 10.12 -19.09 -28.93
C GLY A 54 9.24 -17.86 -28.65
N ARG A 55 9.08 -17.01 -29.68
CA ARG A 55 8.28 -15.77 -29.61
C ARG A 55 6.81 -15.99 -29.20
N LEU A 56 6.21 -17.14 -29.51
CA LEU A 56 4.86 -17.47 -29.05
C LEU A 56 4.84 -17.73 -27.55
N GLY A 57 5.91 -18.34 -27.02
CA GLY A 57 6.15 -18.49 -25.58
C GLY A 57 6.29 -17.14 -24.89
N ASP A 58 7.10 -16.22 -25.43
CA ASP A 58 7.27 -14.87 -24.87
C ASP A 58 5.97 -14.06 -24.85
N LEU A 59 5.19 -14.10 -25.93
CA LEU A 59 3.91 -13.41 -26.02
C LEU A 59 2.87 -14.01 -25.08
N ALA A 60 2.76 -15.35 -25.03
CA ALA A 60 1.83 -16.02 -24.14
C ALA A 60 2.19 -15.78 -22.68
N TYR A 61 3.49 -15.85 -22.34
CA TYR A 61 3.99 -15.55 -21.01
C TYR A 61 3.76 -14.08 -20.64
N GLY A 62 4.03 -13.13 -21.55
CA GLY A 62 3.75 -11.71 -21.31
C GLY A 62 2.26 -11.40 -21.12
N LEU A 63 1.38 -12.06 -21.86
CA LEU A 63 -0.08 -11.97 -21.68
C LEU A 63 -0.53 -12.60 -20.35
N ALA A 64 0.03 -13.74 -19.97
CA ALA A 64 -0.28 -14.40 -18.70
C ALA A 64 0.31 -13.65 -17.49
N ALA A 65 1.46 -13.01 -17.68
CA ALA A 65 2.15 -12.18 -16.71
C ALA A 65 1.65 -10.73 -16.70
N LEU A 66 0.55 -10.43 -17.43
CA LEU A 66 -0.15 -9.16 -17.26
C LEU A 66 -0.35 -8.94 -15.76
N PRO A 67 0.07 -7.79 -15.22
CA PRO A 67 0.14 -7.59 -13.79
C PRO A 67 -1.18 -7.96 -13.14
N SER A 68 -1.13 -8.65 -12.00
CA SER A 68 -2.28 -8.85 -11.12
C SER A 68 -3.07 -7.55 -10.93
N GLU A 69 -2.37 -6.41 -10.98
CA GLU A 69 -2.89 -5.05 -10.92
C GLU A 69 -3.80 -4.67 -12.11
N ALA A 70 -3.51 -5.11 -13.33
CA ALA A 70 -4.36 -4.86 -14.50
C ALA A 70 -5.62 -5.73 -14.45
N VAL A 71 -5.48 -6.98 -14.02
CA VAL A 71 -6.62 -7.87 -13.75
C VAL A 71 -7.47 -7.33 -12.59
N ARG A 72 -6.83 -6.79 -11.54
CA ARG A 72 -7.49 -6.16 -10.39
C ARG A 72 -8.20 -4.88 -10.80
N ALA A 73 -7.55 -4.00 -11.58
CA ALA A 73 -8.14 -2.77 -12.10
C ALA A 73 -9.32 -3.05 -13.03
N PHE A 74 -9.21 -4.05 -13.91
CA PHE A 74 -10.32 -4.47 -14.76
C PHE A 74 -11.49 -5.05 -13.94
N ARG A 75 -11.19 -5.85 -12.89
CA ARG A 75 -12.20 -6.38 -11.98
C ARG A 75 -12.90 -5.27 -11.17
N MET A 76 -12.12 -4.31 -10.65
CA MET A 76 -12.62 -3.11 -9.96
C MET A 76 -13.53 -2.25 -10.87
N MET A 77 -13.13 -2.06 -12.13
CA MET A 77 -13.90 -1.30 -13.13
C MET A 77 -15.18 -2.02 -13.57
N MET A 78 -15.20 -3.35 -13.61
CA MET A 78 -16.34 -4.14 -14.08
C MET A 78 -17.37 -4.45 -12.99
N GLN A 79 -17.04 -4.31 -11.70
CA GLN A 79 -17.91 -4.72 -10.60
C GLN A 79 -18.37 -3.58 -9.67
N ASP A 80 -18.03 -2.31 -9.92
CA ASP A 80 -18.23 -1.19 -8.96
C ASP A 80 -17.76 -1.56 -7.53
N ASP A 81 -16.80 -2.47 -7.45
CA ASP A 81 -16.50 -3.20 -6.24
C ASP A 81 -15.30 -2.54 -5.54
N LEU A 82 -15.59 -1.43 -4.87
CA LEU A 82 -14.77 -0.95 -3.78
C LEU A 82 -14.88 -1.85 -2.53
N ALA A 83 -15.75 -2.88 -2.50
CA ALA A 83 -15.96 -3.76 -1.34
C ALA A 83 -14.77 -4.69 -1.05
N GLY A 84 -13.82 -4.83 -1.98
CA GLY A 84 -12.51 -5.41 -1.65
C GLY A 84 -11.67 -4.58 -0.67
N MET A 85 -12.01 -3.29 -0.49
CA MET A 85 -11.34 -2.37 0.46
C MET A 85 -12.31 -1.65 1.41
N ALA A 86 -13.61 -1.61 1.08
CA ALA A 86 -14.64 -1.14 1.98
C ALA A 86 -15.04 -2.31 2.87
N THR A 87 -14.69 -2.22 4.15
CA THR A 87 -15.28 -3.08 5.17
C THR A 87 -16.80 -2.96 5.07
N GLU A 88 -17.54 -4.08 5.01
CA GLU A 88 -19.03 -4.11 4.95
C GLU A 88 -19.69 -3.26 6.04
N HIS A 89 -18.94 -2.96 7.10
CA HIS A 89 -19.29 -2.02 8.16
C HIS A 89 -18.22 -0.92 8.25
N SER A 90 -18.29 0.10 7.39
CA SER A 90 -17.42 1.28 7.49
C SER A 90 -17.64 2.05 8.80
N ASP A 91 -18.82 1.92 9.39
CA ASP A 91 -19.15 2.45 10.72
C ASP A 91 -19.23 1.32 11.75
N ARG A 92 -18.07 0.95 12.30
CA ARG A 92 -17.97 -0.07 13.36
C ARG A 92 -18.67 0.38 14.66
N PHE A 93 -18.91 1.68 14.84
CA PHE A 93 -19.48 2.25 16.06
C PHE A 93 -20.51 3.36 15.74
N PRO A 94 -21.75 2.98 15.33
CA PRO A 94 -22.74 3.94 14.86
C PRO A 94 -23.00 5.10 15.82
N GLY A 95 -22.86 6.32 15.29
CA GLY A 95 -23.07 7.56 16.04
C GLY A 95 -21.99 7.88 17.08
N ARG A 96 -20.82 7.21 17.03
CA ARG A 96 -19.66 7.51 17.88
C ARG A 96 -18.47 7.93 17.02
N ALA A 97 -17.78 8.97 17.46
CA ALA A 97 -16.55 9.46 16.86
C ALA A 97 -15.58 9.91 17.96
N GLY A 98 -14.28 9.96 17.64
CA GLY A 98 -13.24 10.39 18.56
C GLY A 98 -12.98 9.42 19.71
N TRP A 99 -12.30 9.92 20.75
CA TRP A 99 -11.92 9.13 21.92
C TRP A 99 -13.14 8.82 22.79
N THR A 100 -13.27 7.56 23.18
CA THR A 100 -14.25 7.12 24.17
C THR A 100 -13.52 6.53 25.37
N PHE A 101 -13.65 7.17 26.52
CA PHE A 101 -13.08 6.71 27.78
C PHE A 101 -14.18 6.06 28.63
N PHE A 102 -13.92 4.84 29.09
CA PHE A 102 -14.83 4.11 29.97
C PHE A 102 -14.67 4.57 31.42
N ASP A 103 -15.71 4.47 32.25
CA ASP A 103 -15.66 4.95 33.64
C ASP A 103 -14.55 4.28 34.47
N VAL A 104 -14.32 2.99 34.25
CA VAL A 104 -13.21 2.21 34.84
C VAL A 104 -11.85 2.86 34.56
N TRP A 105 -11.70 3.54 33.43
CA TRP A 105 -10.45 4.23 33.08
C TRP A 105 -10.25 5.51 33.89
N ARG A 106 -11.30 6.32 34.13
CA ARG A 106 -11.20 7.50 35.01
C ARG A 106 -10.87 7.09 36.45
N GLU A 107 -11.38 5.94 36.88
CA GLU A 107 -11.11 5.37 38.19
C GLU A 107 -9.73 4.72 38.29
N SER A 108 -9.13 4.30 37.17
CA SER A 108 -7.82 3.65 37.13
C SER A 108 -6.66 4.58 37.50
N GLY A 109 -6.86 5.91 37.38
CA GLY A 109 -5.82 6.90 37.67
C GLY A 109 -4.60 6.81 36.75
N LEU A 110 -4.78 6.31 35.51
CA LEU A 110 -3.74 6.33 34.49
C LEU A 110 -3.26 7.78 34.27
N ASP A 111 -1.95 7.99 34.42
CA ASP A 111 -1.30 9.27 34.25
C ASP A 111 -0.34 9.20 33.04
N GLY A 112 -0.06 10.34 32.42
CA GLY A 112 0.81 10.47 31.25
C GLY A 112 0.07 10.68 29.93
N TYR A 113 0.79 10.45 28.84
CA TYR A 113 0.34 10.77 27.49
C TYR A 113 0.41 9.57 26.54
N LEU A 114 -0.53 9.51 25.60
CA LEU A 114 -0.48 8.62 24.45
C LEU A 114 -0.15 9.43 23.20
N LEU A 115 0.97 9.11 22.54
CA LEU A 115 1.22 9.56 21.18
C LEU A 115 0.48 8.63 20.21
N PHE A 116 -0.60 9.12 19.62
CA PHE A 116 -1.41 8.34 18.70
C PHE A 116 -1.10 8.69 17.25
N SER A 117 -0.65 7.68 16.51
CA SER A 117 -0.40 7.73 15.07
C SER A 117 -1.60 7.17 14.32
N ARG A 118 -2.28 7.97 13.51
CA ARG A 118 -3.46 7.52 12.77
C ARG A 118 -3.63 8.22 11.42
N HIS A 119 -4.34 7.55 10.52
CA HIS A 119 -4.89 8.22 9.34
C HIS A 119 -6.21 8.90 9.72
N ASP A 120 -6.34 10.19 9.45
CA ASP A 120 -7.57 10.93 9.65
C ASP A 120 -8.45 10.86 8.41
N GLY A 121 -9.59 10.16 8.49
CA GLY A 121 -10.50 9.97 7.37
C GLY A 121 -11.23 11.25 6.94
N ASP A 122 -11.43 12.20 7.85
CA ASP A 122 -12.12 13.46 7.57
C ASP A 122 -11.20 14.42 6.80
N VAL A 123 -9.92 14.46 7.19
CA VAL A 123 -8.91 15.33 6.54
C VAL A 123 -8.15 14.61 5.41
N GLY A 124 -8.22 13.28 5.36
CA GLY A 124 -7.68 12.44 4.29
C GLY A 124 -6.16 12.30 4.28
N HIS A 125 -5.49 12.52 5.41
CA HIS A 125 -4.04 12.36 5.56
C HIS A 125 -3.67 11.92 6.98
N HIS A 126 -2.38 11.66 7.20
CA HIS A 126 -1.88 11.14 8.47
C HIS A 126 -1.74 12.24 9.52
N VAL A 127 -2.05 11.91 10.78
CA VAL A 127 -1.94 12.85 11.91
C VAL A 127 -1.35 12.17 13.12
N PHE A 128 -0.63 12.96 13.92
CA PHE A 128 -0.27 12.59 15.28
C PHE A 128 -1.10 13.37 16.27
N GLU A 129 -1.59 12.70 17.30
CA GLU A 129 -2.32 13.31 18.41
C GLU A 129 -1.63 12.93 19.72
N LEU A 130 -1.28 13.92 20.53
CA LEU A 130 -0.86 13.70 21.90
C LEU A 130 -2.09 13.78 22.80
N VAL A 131 -2.45 12.67 23.42
CA VAL A 131 -3.65 12.54 24.23
C VAL A 131 -3.26 12.45 25.69
N ASP A 132 -3.76 13.38 26.50
CA ASP A 132 -3.64 13.34 27.95
C ASP A 132 -4.52 12.21 28.49
N LEU A 133 -3.89 11.22 29.11
CA LEU A 133 -4.57 10.03 29.63
C LEU A 133 -5.23 10.25 30.98
N LYS A 134 -5.21 11.47 31.53
CA LYS A 134 -5.96 11.81 32.74
C LYS A 134 -7.19 12.64 32.38
N ALA A 135 -7.02 13.62 31.50
CA ALA A 135 -8.10 14.46 31.01
C ALA A 135 -8.97 13.72 29.97
N GLY A 136 -8.37 12.79 29.23
CA GLY A 136 -9.01 12.18 28.07
C GLY A 136 -9.17 13.16 26.91
N GLU A 137 -8.21 14.06 26.76
CA GLU A 137 -8.26 15.15 25.79
C GLU A 137 -7.01 15.15 24.91
N THR A 138 -7.20 15.47 23.63
CA THR A 138 -6.07 15.74 22.73
C THR A 138 -5.48 17.10 23.08
N VAL A 139 -4.25 17.11 23.60
CA VAL A 139 -3.55 18.34 24.01
C VAL A 139 -2.66 18.92 22.91
N HIS A 140 -2.27 18.10 21.94
CA HIS A 140 -1.51 18.53 20.77
C HIS A 140 -1.87 17.69 19.54
N ARG A 141 -1.85 18.32 18.37
CA ARG A 141 -2.11 17.67 17.09
C ARG A 141 -1.12 18.15 16.05
N ILE A 142 -0.61 17.22 15.26
CA ILE A 142 0.30 17.49 14.13
C ILE A 142 -0.34 16.88 12.88
N ASP A 143 -0.72 17.74 11.94
CA ASP A 143 -1.19 17.35 10.61
C ASP A 143 0.02 17.15 9.69
N ILE A 144 0.18 15.95 9.13
CA ILE A 144 1.41 15.58 8.41
C ILE A 144 1.31 15.88 6.92
N ASP A 145 2.23 16.73 6.48
CA ASP A 145 2.55 16.94 5.07
C ASP A 145 3.74 16.06 4.67
N ALA A 146 3.44 14.87 4.13
CA ALA A 146 4.46 13.92 3.72
C ALA A 146 5.32 14.42 2.54
N GLU A 147 4.75 15.22 1.63
CA GLU A 147 5.53 15.77 0.51
C GLU A 147 6.59 16.73 1.03
N ARG A 148 6.23 17.57 2.01
CA ARG A 148 7.18 18.46 2.68
C ARG A 148 8.18 17.72 3.54
N LEU A 149 7.74 16.70 4.28
CA LEU A 149 8.58 15.95 5.21
C LEU A 149 9.70 15.18 4.49
N PHE A 150 9.43 14.70 3.27
CA PHE A 150 10.36 13.91 2.46
C PHE A 150 10.82 14.63 1.19
N ALA A 151 10.72 15.97 1.12
CA ALA A 151 11.03 16.74 -0.08
C ALA A 151 12.48 16.53 -0.57
N ASP A 152 13.41 16.38 0.37
CA ASP A 152 14.84 16.18 0.08
C ASP A 152 15.22 14.70 -0.11
N ALA A 153 14.26 13.77 0.05
CA ALA A 153 14.50 12.35 -0.15
C ALA A 153 14.69 12.04 -1.65
N PRO A 154 15.72 11.28 -2.05
CA PRO A 154 15.82 10.79 -3.40
C PRO A 154 14.60 9.92 -3.72
N SER A 155 13.90 10.25 -4.79
CA SER A 155 12.72 9.52 -5.30
C SER A 155 13.06 8.14 -5.89
N SER A 156 14.23 7.59 -5.55
CA SER A 156 14.79 6.43 -6.23
C SER A 156 13.89 5.21 -6.08
N SER A 157 13.52 4.70 -7.26
CA SER A 157 12.48 3.70 -7.52
C SER A 157 12.56 2.48 -6.61
N GLY A 158 11.59 2.38 -5.71
CA GLY A 158 11.21 1.15 -5.03
C GLY A 158 9.70 0.99 -5.11
N ARG A 159 9.20 -0.23 -4.87
CA ARG A 159 7.76 -0.56 -4.95
C ARG A 159 6.89 0.31 -4.04
N SER A 160 7.48 0.91 -2.99
CA SER A 160 6.82 1.72 -1.96
C SER A 160 6.92 3.24 -2.12
N VAL A 161 7.64 3.79 -3.11
CA VAL A 161 7.79 5.27 -3.24
C VAL A 161 6.43 5.97 -3.36
N SER A 162 5.47 5.33 -4.02
CA SER A 162 4.10 5.85 -4.20
C SER A 162 3.25 5.88 -2.92
N SER A 163 3.64 5.20 -1.85
CA SER A 163 2.88 5.18 -0.59
C SER A 163 3.35 6.25 0.39
N TRP A 164 4.66 6.51 0.50
CA TRP A 164 5.19 7.46 1.49
C TRP A 164 5.37 8.89 0.96
N LEU A 165 5.54 9.11 -0.34
CA LEU A 165 5.50 10.47 -0.93
C LEU A 165 4.07 10.98 -1.17
N ASN A 166 3.06 10.14 -0.98
CA ASN A 166 1.67 10.53 -1.23
C ASN A 166 1.01 10.91 0.10
N PRO A 167 0.60 12.17 0.31
CA PRO A 167 0.01 12.62 1.58
C PRO A 167 -1.23 11.84 1.99
N ARG A 168 -2.01 11.33 1.01
CA ARG A 168 -3.23 10.54 1.27
C ARG A 168 -2.95 9.09 1.62
N ARG A 169 -1.73 8.60 1.40
CA ARG A 169 -1.35 7.20 1.64
C ARG A 169 -0.24 7.06 2.66
N PHE A 170 0.44 8.15 2.99
CA PHE A 170 1.45 8.16 4.02
C PHE A 170 0.84 7.69 5.35
N GLN A 171 1.58 6.82 6.01
CA GLN A 171 1.24 6.28 7.32
C GLN A 171 2.53 6.20 8.10
N ALA A 172 2.68 7.01 9.13
CA ALA A 172 3.81 6.87 10.01
C ALA A 172 3.63 5.62 10.87
N VAL A 173 4.56 4.69 10.78
CA VAL A 173 4.55 3.46 11.57
C VAL A 173 5.53 3.60 12.73
N HIS A 174 5.02 3.35 13.93
CA HIS A 174 5.81 3.35 15.18
C HIS A 174 6.68 4.61 15.35
N PRO A 175 6.08 5.83 15.37
CA PRO A 175 6.85 7.04 15.63
C PRO A 175 7.51 6.97 17.01
N VAL A 176 8.76 7.43 17.10
CA VAL A 176 9.50 7.44 18.37
C VAL A 176 9.64 8.87 18.86
N PRO A 177 9.09 9.22 20.04
CA PRO A 177 9.30 10.53 20.63
C PRO A 177 10.71 10.65 21.23
N LEU A 178 11.35 11.78 20.99
CA LEU A 178 12.63 12.17 21.59
C LEU A 178 12.37 13.05 22.83
N GLU A 179 13.35 13.13 23.73
CA GLU A 179 13.24 13.90 24.98
C GLU A 179 12.94 15.39 24.75
N ASN A 180 13.38 15.95 23.62
CA ASN A 180 13.14 17.34 23.25
C ASN A 180 11.77 17.57 22.58
N GLY A 181 10.95 16.52 22.45
CA GLY A 181 9.63 16.54 21.82
C GLY A 181 9.62 16.28 20.31
N ASP A 182 10.79 16.20 19.67
CA ASP A 182 10.87 15.81 18.25
C ASP A 182 10.39 14.37 18.07
N LEU A 183 10.02 14.02 16.84
CA LEU A 183 9.58 12.68 16.48
C LEU A 183 10.51 12.10 15.41
N LEU A 184 10.94 10.84 15.60
CA LEU A 184 11.48 10.01 14.53
C LEU A 184 10.32 9.32 13.82
N VAL A 185 10.22 9.54 12.51
CA VAL A 185 9.07 9.20 11.69
C VAL A 185 9.52 8.49 10.42
N LYS A 186 8.84 7.39 10.12
CA LYS A 186 8.96 6.68 8.83
C LYS A 186 7.65 5.97 8.50
N SER A 187 7.49 5.61 7.23
CA SER A 187 6.45 4.71 6.77
C SER A 187 6.90 3.24 6.86
N GLN A 188 6.10 2.33 6.29
CA GLN A 188 6.43 0.91 6.23
C GLN A 188 7.77 0.66 5.55
N GLU A 189 8.06 1.33 4.44
CA GLU A 189 9.32 1.23 3.70
C GLU A 189 9.69 2.63 3.17
N SER A 190 10.35 3.44 3.99
CA SER A 190 10.75 4.81 3.60
C SER A 190 12.08 5.21 4.22
N PRO A 191 12.66 6.35 3.81
CA PRO A 191 13.65 7.05 4.61
C PRO A 191 13.15 7.29 6.05
N MET A 192 14.09 7.49 6.97
CA MET A 192 13.81 7.95 8.34
C MET A 192 13.91 9.46 8.38
N VAL A 193 12.96 10.13 9.02
CA VAL A 193 12.98 11.59 9.21
C VAL A 193 12.85 11.91 10.67
N ARG A 194 13.68 12.82 11.16
CA ARG A 194 13.42 13.54 12.42
C ARG A 194 12.63 14.80 12.10
N MET A 195 11.58 15.06 12.87
CA MET A 195 10.77 16.26 12.74
C MET A 195 10.48 16.92 14.08
N THR A 196 10.23 18.22 14.07
CA THR A 196 9.85 19.00 15.25
C THR A 196 8.41 18.71 15.68
N PRO A 197 7.99 19.12 16.91
CA PRO A 197 6.59 19.08 17.34
C PRO A 197 5.62 19.86 16.44
N CYS A 198 6.11 20.74 15.57
CA CYS A 198 5.31 21.48 14.59
C CYS A 198 5.19 20.76 13.24
N GLY A 199 5.84 19.61 13.09
CA GLY A 199 5.87 18.83 11.85
C GLY A 199 6.95 19.28 10.86
N ASP A 200 7.89 20.14 11.26
CA ASP A 200 8.99 20.59 10.38
C ASP A 200 10.13 19.57 10.32
N PRO A 201 10.69 19.24 9.14
CA PRO A 201 11.82 18.32 9.04
C PRO A 201 13.08 18.92 9.67
N VAL A 202 13.82 18.10 10.41
CA VAL A 202 15.11 18.44 11.02
C VAL A 202 16.25 17.83 10.18
N TRP A 203 16.15 16.53 9.90
CA TRP A 203 17.07 15.80 9.02
C TRP A 203 16.37 14.58 8.42
N ILE A 204 16.98 14.01 7.39
CA ILE A 204 16.57 12.77 6.74
C ILE A 204 17.75 11.80 6.64
N LEU A 205 17.50 10.52 6.94
CA LEU A 205 18.38 9.41 6.60
C LEU A 205 17.74 8.63 5.45
N ASP A 206 18.42 8.61 4.30
CA ASP A 206 17.96 8.07 3.02
C ASP A 206 18.92 7.02 2.42
N ASP A 207 19.92 6.62 3.20
CA ASP A 207 20.91 5.59 2.89
C ASP A 207 20.27 4.21 2.71
N GLU A 208 19.26 3.92 3.53
CA GLU A 208 18.45 2.71 3.46
C GLU A 208 16.95 3.02 3.49
N PHE A 209 16.15 1.99 3.21
CA PHE A 209 14.73 2.03 3.54
C PHE A 209 14.49 1.39 4.88
N TYR A 210 14.02 2.17 5.83
CA TYR A 210 13.73 1.78 7.18
C TYR A 210 12.35 1.10 7.25
N HIS A 211 12.28 -0.03 7.95
CA HIS A 211 11.15 -0.96 7.93
C HIS A 211 10.74 -1.38 9.35
N HIS A 212 9.42 -1.42 9.60
CA HIS A 212 8.79 -1.80 10.88
C HIS A 212 9.10 -0.94 12.13
N THR A 213 9.65 -1.51 13.20
CA THR A 213 9.76 -0.86 14.51
C THR A 213 11.15 -0.28 14.73
N THR A 214 11.20 0.87 15.39
CA THR A 214 12.43 1.52 15.83
C THR A 214 12.46 1.45 17.34
N GLU A 215 13.53 0.91 17.90
CA GLU A 215 13.70 0.69 19.33
C GLU A 215 14.97 1.40 19.82
N PRO A 216 14.94 2.01 21.02
CA PRO A 216 16.14 2.58 21.62
C PRO A 216 17.12 1.46 22.02
N GLY A 217 18.40 1.67 21.73
CA GLY A 217 19.52 0.85 22.14
C GLY A 217 20.08 1.25 23.52
N PRO A 218 20.92 0.40 24.13
CA PRO A 218 21.53 0.68 25.44
C PRO A 218 22.60 1.79 25.42
N ASP A 219 23.04 2.19 24.24
CA ASP A 219 24.06 3.20 23.94
C ASP A 219 23.48 4.59 23.61
N GLY A 220 22.15 4.72 23.61
CA GLY A 220 21.45 5.94 23.21
C GLY A 220 21.22 6.05 21.71
N ASN A 221 21.68 5.08 20.91
CA ASN A 221 21.32 4.97 19.51
C ASN A 221 19.96 4.28 19.34
N PHE A 222 19.48 4.19 18.11
CA PHE A 222 18.25 3.52 17.73
C PHE A 222 18.56 2.36 16.79
N TRP A 223 17.79 1.29 16.96
CA TRP A 223 17.89 0.08 16.16
C TRP A 223 16.57 -0.15 15.44
N THR A 224 16.65 -0.50 14.16
CA THR A 224 15.47 -0.83 13.36
C THR A 224 15.83 -1.80 12.24
N SER A 225 14.83 -2.44 11.64
CA SER A 225 15.06 -3.23 10.44
C SER A 225 15.06 -2.33 9.20
N GLY A 226 15.79 -2.70 8.17
CA GLY A 226 15.85 -1.93 6.94
C GLY A 226 16.01 -2.80 5.70
N PHE A 227 16.21 -2.11 4.57
CA PHE A 227 16.57 -2.70 3.29
C PHE A 227 17.74 -1.91 2.69
N VAL A 228 18.85 -2.61 2.44
CA VAL A 228 20.06 -2.03 1.85
C VAL A 228 19.76 -1.51 0.45
N ARG A 229 20.14 -0.25 0.17
CA ARG A 229 19.98 0.35 -1.16
C ARG A 229 21.25 1.09 -1.64
N PRO A 230 21.60 0.96 -2.93
CA PRO A 230 21.07 0.00 -3.90
C PRO A 230 21.40 -1.45 -3.49
N GLN A 231 20.63 -2.40 -4.03
CA GLN A 231 20.87 -3.82 -3.81
C GLN A 231 22.32 -4.18 -4.18
N GLN A 232 23.05 -4.84 -3.27
CA GLN A 232 24.51 -5.02 -3.41
C GLN A 232 24.93 -6.44 -3.83
N VAL A 233 24.05 -7.45 -3.70
CA VAL A 233 24.37 -8.86 -4.01
C VAL A 233 24.30 -9.12 -5.53
N PRO A 234 25.42 -9.48 -6.19
CA PRO A 234 25.44 -9.69 -7.63
C PRO A 234 24.53 -10.84 -8.09
N GLY A 235 23.89 -10.68 -9.25
CA GLY A 235 23.08 -11.73 -9.89
C GLY A 235 21.65 -11.87 -9.37
N LEU A 236 21.24 -11.04 -8.40
CA LEU A 236 19.84 -10.96 -7.97
C LEU A 236 19.05 -9.96 -8.81
N ALA A 237 17.73 -10.14 -8.85
CA ALA A 237 16.84 -9.21 -9.50
C ALA A 237 16.86 -7.85 -8.77
N PRO A 238 16.73 -6.71 -9.48
CA PRO A 238 16.63 -5.39 -8.85
C PRO A 238 15.48 -5.23 -7.84
N SER A 239 14.50 -6.14 -7.88
CA SER A 239 13.37 -6.20 -6.96
C SER A 239 13.62 -7.05 -5.69
N PHE A 240 14.81 -7.61 -5.54
CA PHE A 240 15.16 -8.37 -4.34
C PHE A 240 15.28 -7.43 -3.13
N TYR A 241 14.62 -7.82 -2.03
CA TYR A 241 14.73 -7.14 -0.75
C TYR A 241 15.95 -7.67 -0.02
N ASP A 242 16.93 -6.81 0.23
CA ASP A 242 18.15 -7.14 0.97
C ASP A 242 17.98 -6.67 2.42
N PRO A 243 17.50 -7.52 3.35
CA PRO A 243 17.12 -7.10 4.69
C PRO A 243 18.37 -6.74 5.52
N SER A 244 18.26 -5.67 6.28
CA SER A 244 19.31 -5.17 7.18
C SER A 244 18.77 -4.96 8.59
N ILE A 245 19.71 -4.82 9.53
CA ILE A 245 19.48 -4.21 10.83
C ILE A 245 20.32 -2.95 10.83
N VAL A 246 19.67 -1.81 11.06
CA VAL A 246 20.27 -0.47 11.00
C VAL A 246 20.37 0.08 12.41
N GLU A 247 21.54 0.64 12.72
CA GLU A 247 21.81 1.43 13.89
C GLU A 247 22.01 2.89 13.46
N PHE A 248 21.36 3.84 14.13
CA PHE A 248 21.51 5.27 13.85
C PHE A 248 21.32 6.11 15.12
N SER A 249 21.79 7.36 15.10
CA SER A 249 21.69 8.26 16.26
C SER A 249 20.47 9.18 16.18
N ALA A 250 20.09 9.87 17.27
CA ALA A 250 19.07 10.92 17.19
C ALA A 250 19.49 12.10 16.28
N GLU A 251 20.77 12.19 15.92
CA GLU A 251 21.39 13.28 15.18
C GLU A 251 21.58 12.93 13.69
N GLY A 252 21.19 11.72 13.28
CA GLY A 252 21.50 11.14 11.98
C GLY A 252 22.76 10.30 12.09
#